data_AF-A0AAW2DLM8-F1
#
_entry.id   AF-A0AAW2DLM8-F1
#
_cell.length_a   1.000
_cell.length_b   1.000
_cell.length_c   1.000
_cell.angle_alpha   90.00
_cell.angle_beta   90.00
_cell.angle_gamma   90.00
#
_symmetry.space_group_name_H-M   'P 1'
#
loop_
_entity.id
_entity.type
_entity.pdbx_description
1 polymer ?
#
loop_
_entity_poly.entity_id
_entity_poly.type
_entity_poly.pdbx_seq_one_letter_code
_entity_poly.pdbx_strand_id
1 'polypeptide(L)'
;MCFSLSLVIPIALSLSLSTHHFATADNEIGKSLITTTCNHTEFPDVCISTLESDPRRSTADLTNLSRMALELAITEVNETKAEALKLVNNAGSYESWGIRLACYDGFNSIVYQLEESLQYFDQLKYNE
;
A
#
# COMPACT_ATOMS: atom_id res chain seq x y z
N MET A 1 42.87 30.88 -27.56
CA MET A 1 43.35 29.57 -27.08
C MET A 1 42.20 28.90 -26.35
N CYS A 2 41.94 27.64 -26.70
CA CYS A 2 40.69 26.92 -26.54
C CYS A 2 40.28 26.64 -25.09
N PHE A 3 38.97 26.72 -24.89
CA PHE A 3 38.24 26.29 -23.71
C PHE A 3 38.62 24.87 -23.28
N SER A 4 39.16 24.76 -22.08
CA SER A 4 39.36 23.54 -21.30
C SER A 4 38.04 22.96 -20.73
N LEU A 5 36.92 23.12 -21.45
CA LEU A 5 35.58 22.74 -20.97
C LEU A 5 35.07 21.37 -21.48
N SER A 6 35.97 20.48 -21.91
CA SER A 6 35.59 19.19 -22.51
C SER A 6 35.56 17.99 -21.55
N LEU A 7 36.00 18.15 -20.29
CA LEU A 7 36.13 17.01 -19.36
C LEU A 7 34.99 16.88 -18.33
N VAL A 8 34.09 17.86 -18.23
CA VAL A 8 32.99 17.84 -17.22
C VAL A 8 31.76 17.08 -17.73
N ILE A 9 31.56 17.09 -19.05
CA ILE A 9 30.41 16.45 -19.73
C ILE A 9 30.42 14.91 -19.59
N PRO A 10 31.55 14.19 -19.77
CA PRO A 10 31.56 12.73 -19.60
C PRO A 10 31.28 12.30 -18.15
N ILE A 11 31.75 13.08 -17.18
CA ILE A 11 31.60 12.79 -15.75
C ILE A 11 30.13 12.95 -15.33
N ALA A 12 29.45 14.02 -15.76
CA ALA A 12 28.03 14.22 -15.49
C ALA A 12 27.14 13.14 -16.13
N LEU A 13 27.44 12.70 -17.36
CA LEU A 13 26.76 11.59 -18.02
C LEU A 13 26.96 10.26 -17.30
N SER A 14 28.16 9.99 -16.78
CA SER A 14 28.44 8.77 -16.02
C SER A 14 27.72 8.69 -14.67
N LEU A 15 27.53 9.82 -13.98
CA LEU A 15 26.70 9.88 -12.76
C LEU A 15 25.20 9.71 -13.04
N SER A 16 24.75 10.07 -14.25
CA SER A 16 23.34 9.93 -14.65
C SER A 16 22.98 8.47 -14.97
N LEU A 17 23.91 7.71 -15.54
CA LEU A 17 23.68 6.30 -15.89
C LEU A 17 23.64 5.39 -14.65
N SER A 18 24.46 5.67 -13.63
CA SER A 18 24.51 4.83 -12.43
C SER A 18 23.23 4.89 -11.60
N THR A 19 22.56 6.05 -11.51
CA THR A 19 21.29 6.19 -10.77
C THR A 19 20.12 5.41 -11.41
N HIS A 20 20.09 5.28 -12.74
CA HIS A 20 19.06 4.51 -13.44
C HIS A 20 19.19 2.98 -13.24
N HIS A 21 20.42 2.47 -13.11
CA HIS A 21 20.64 1.05 -12.89
C HIS A 21 20.13 0.57 -11.51
N PHE A 22 20.34 1.36 -10.45
CA PHE A 22 19.88 1.01 -9.10
C PHE A 22 18.34 1.01 -8.99
N ALA A 23 17.68 2.05 -9.51
CA ALA A 23 16.21 2.15 -9.45
C ALA A 23 15.50 0.98 -10.18
N THR A 24 16.12 0.45 -11.24
CA THR A 24 15.57 -0.68 -11.99
C THR A 24 15.69 -2.00 -11.21
N ALA A 25 16.82 -2.22 -10.52
CA ALA A 25 17.06 -3.45 -9.76
C ALA A 25 16.12 -3.57 -8.55
N ASP A 26 15.94 -2.49 -7.79
CA ASP A 26 15.05 -2.43 -6.62
C ASP A 26 13.59 -2.70 -7.01
N ASN A 27 13.15 -2.14 -8.14
CA ASN A 27 11.82 -2.36 -8.70
C ASN A 27 11.54 -3.83 -9.09
N GLU A 28 12.52 -4.53 -9.66
CA GLU A 28 12.37 -5.95 -10.00
C GLU A 28 12.35 -6.85 -8.75
N ILE A 29 13.14 -6.52 -7.72
CA ILE A 29 13.11 -7.22 -6.43
C ILE A 29 11.75 -7.04 -5.75
N GLY A 30 11.22 -5.81 -5.69
CA GLY A 30 9.91 -5.51 -5.11
C GLY A 30 8.77 -6.26 -5.82
N LYS A 31 8.78 -6.30 -7.17
CA LYS A 31 7.80 -7.08 -7.95
C LYS A 31 7.87 -8.58 -7.67
N SER A 32 9.07 -9.13 -7.58
CA SER A 32 9.27 -10.55 -7.24
C SER A 32 8.73 -10.87 -5.85
N LEU A 33 8.93 -9.98 -4.87
CA LEU A 33 8.45 -10.16 -3.51
C LEU A 33 6.92 -10.04 -3.41
N ILE A 34 6.33 -9.07 -4.09
CA ILE A 34 4.86 -8.90 -4.20
C ILE A 34 4.24 -10.16 -4.79
N THR A 35 4.75 -10.63 -5.93
CA THR A 35 4.22 -11.84 -6.59
C THR A 35 4.29 -13.05 -5.66
N THR A 36 5.43 -13.25 -5.00
CA THR A 36 5.62 -14.37 -4.08
C THR A 36 4.65 -14.31 -2.89
N THR A 37 4.49 -13.12 -2.29
CA THR A 37 3.62 -12.91 -1.13
C THR A 37 2.14 -13.06 -1.49
N CYS A 38 1.71 -12.42 -2.58
CA CYS A 38 0.32 -12.42 -3.01
C CYS A 38 -0.19 -13.79 -3.48
N ASN A 39 0.69 -14.66 -3.98
CA ASN A 39 0.33 -16.04 -4.32
C ASN A 39 -0.12 -16.89 -3.10
N HIS A 40 0.15 -16.43 -1.88
CA HIS A 40 -0.34 -17.06 -0.65
C HIS A 40 -1.68 -16.50 -0.16
N THR A 41 -2.27 -15.54 -0.87
CA THR A 41 -3.56 -14.92 -0.51
C THR A 41 -4.72 -15.58 -1.25
N GLU A 42 -5.95 -15.40 -0.74
CA GLU A 42 -7.17 -15.89 -1.40
C GLU A 42 -7.43 -15.19 -2.74
N PHE A 43 -7.01 -13.93 -2.88
CA PHE A 43 -7.19 -13.12 -4.08
C PHE A 43 -5.85 -12.56 -4.60
N PRO A 44 -5.01 -13.39 -5.24
CA PRO A 44 -3.67 -12.98 -5.68
C PRO A 44 -3.67 -11.75 -6.59
N ASP A 45 -4.57 -11.70 -7.57
CA ASP A 45 -4.64 -10.60 -8.54
C ASP A 45 -4.99 -9.26 -7.86
N VAL A 46 -5.91 -9.30 -6.88
CA VAL A 46 -6.26 -8.11 -6.10
C VAL A 46 -5.05 -7.65 -5.31
N CYS A 47 -4.41 -8.56 -4.55
CA CYS A 47 -3.20 -8.27 -3.79
C CYS A 47 -2.09 -7.65 -4.64
N ILE A 48 -1.79 -8.24 -5.82
CA ILE A 48 -0.76 -7.73 -6.73
C ILE A 48 -1.14 -6.33 -7.20
N SER A 49 -2.36 -6.14 -7.72
CA SER A 49 -2.79 -4.84 -8.25
C SER A 49 -2.77 -3.73 -7.19
N THR A 50 -3.19 -4.05 -5.96
CA THR A 50 -3.18 -3.14 -4.83
C THR A 50 -1.75 -2.73 -4.47
N LEU A 51 -0.83 -3.69 -4.26
CA LEU A 51 0.54 -3.40 -3.86
C LEU A 51 1.39 -2.80 -4.99
N GLU A 52 1.14 -3.15 -6.25
CA GLU A 52 1.85 -2.56 -7.39
C GLU A 52 1.44 -1.11 -7.68
N SER A 53 0.26 -0.71 -7.22
CA SER A 53 -0.20 0.68 -7.33
C SER A 53 0.48 1.62 -6.34
N ASP A 54 1.05 1.10 -5.24
CA ASP A 54 1.71 1.91 -4.22
C ASP A 54 3.12 2.32 -4.69
N PRO A 55 3.45 3.63 -4.74
CA PRO A 55 4.75 4.11 -5.19
C PRO A 55 5.92 3.66 -4.30
N ARG A 56 5.67 3.23 -3.06
CA ARG A 56 6.67 2.74 -2.10
C ARG A 56 7.09 1.29 -2.37
N ARG A 57 6.47 0.61 -3.35
CA ARG A 57 6.74 -0.80 -3.67
C ARG A 57 8.18 -1.12 -4.07
N SER A 58 8.91 -0.15 -4.63
CA SER A 58 10.25 -0.37 -5.16
C SER A 58 11.29 -0.62 -4.08
N THR A 59 11.06 -0.20 -2.84
CA THR A 59 12.03 -0.31 -1.74
C THR A 59 11.58 -1.23 -0.62
N ALA A 60 10.48 -1.97 -0.81
CA ALA A 60 9.85 -2.73 0.26
C ALA A 60 10.55 -4.08 0.47
N ASP A 61 11.14 -4.26 1.65
CA ASP A 61 11.36 -5.60 2.22
C ASP A 61 10.02 -6.17 2.72
N LEU A 62 10.02 -7.43 3.18
CA LEU A 62 8.78 -8.11 3.58
C LEU A 62 8.06 -7.40 4.72
N THR A 63 8.81 -6.79 5.65
CA THR A 63 8.27 -6.03 6.78
C THR A 63 7.55 -4.77 6.28
N ASN A 64 8.22 -3.98 5.45
CA ASN A 64 7.64 -2.76 4.87
C ASN A 64 6.47 -3.07 3.94
N LEU A 65 6.52 -4.20 3.21
CA LEU A 65 5.41 -4.65 2.38
C LEU A 65 4.19 -5.05 3.21
N SER A 66 4.41 -5.74 4.33
CA SER A 66 3.33 -6.13 5.25
C SER A 66 2.70 -4.91 5.92
N ARG A 67 3.54 -3.95 6.35
CA ARG A 67 3.07 -2.69 6.92
C ARG A 67 2.26 -1.88 5.91
N MET A 68 2.74 -1.81 4.66
CA MET A 68 2.04 -1.15 3.56
C MET A 68 0.69 -1.79 3.26
N ALA A 69 0.62 -3.12 3.21
CA ALA A 69 -0.64 -3.83 3.02
C ALA A 69 -1.67 -3.48 4.12
N LEU A 70 -1.22 -3.35 5.37
CA LEU A 70 -2.07 -2.99 6.49
C LEU A 70 -2.58 -1.54 6.39
N GLU A 71 -1.72 -0.60 5.99
CA GLU A 71 -2.14 0.78 5.72
C GLU A 71 -3.16 0.88 4.59
N LEU A 72 -2.93 0.16 3.48
CA LEU A 72 -3.86 0.13 2.35
C LEU A 72 -5.22 -0.46 2.78
N ALA A 73 -5.21 -1.53 3.59
CA ALA A 73 -6.45 -2.08 4.15
C ALA A 73 -7.19 -1.07 5.03
N ILE A 74 -6.49 -0.30 5.88
CA ILE A 74 -7.10 0.77 6.69
C ILE A 74 -7.74 1.83 5.81
N THR A 75 -7.07 2.24 4.72
CA THR A 75 -7.60 3.21 3.76
C THR A 75 -8.89 2.69 3.11
N GLU A 76 -8.84 1.50 2.51
CA GLU A 76 -9.99 0.88 1.82
C GLU A 76 -11.19 0.67 2.76
N VAL A 77 -10.96 0.22 3.99
CA VAL A 77 -12.01 0.05 5.00
C VAL A 77 -12.60 1.39 5.41
N ASN A 78 -11.79 2.45 5.56
CA ASN A 78 -12.30 3.78 5.88
C ASN A 78 -13.15 4.37 4.73
N GLU A 79 -12.73 4.18 3.49
CA GLU A 79 -13.51 4.58 2.32
C GLU A 79 -14.84 3.82 2.27
N THR A 80 -14.78 2.51 2.47
CA THR A 80 -15.98 1.66 2.51
C THR A 80 -16.91 2.03 3.67
N LYS A 81 -16.37 2.36 4.85
CA LYS A 81 -17.14 2.88 6.00
C LYS A 81 -17.87 4.18 5.64
N ALA A 82 -17.21 5.07 4.90
CA ALA A 82 -17.83 6.32 4.45
C ALA A 82 -18.98 6.07 3.46
N GLU A 83 -18.81 5.12 2.53
CA GLU A 83 -19.91 4.69 1.64
C GLU A 83 -21.05 4.03 2.42
N ALA A 84 -20.74 3.17 3.41
CA ALA A 84 -21.74 2.56 4.28
C ALA A 84 -22.56 3.63 5.03
N LEU A 85 -21.93 4.69 5.53
CA LEU A 85 -22.62 5.81 6.17
C LEU A 85 -23.56 6.54 5.22
N LYS A 86 -23.16 6.75 3.96
CA LYS A 86 -24.05 7.34 2.93
C LYS A 86 -25.28 6.46 2.71
N LEU A 87 -25.11 5.14 2.70
CA LEU A 87 -26.23 4.21 2.58
C LEU A 87 -27.16 4.29 3.80
N VAL A 88 -26.64 4.37 5.02
CA VAL A 88 -27.44 4.56 6.25
C VAL A 88 -28.31 5.81 6.14
N ASN A 89 -27.71 6.94 5.73
CA ASN A 89 -28.41 8.22 5.62
C ASN A 89 -29.50 8.22 4.53
N ASN A 90 -29.36 7.38 3.52
CA ASN A 90 -30.31 7.23 2.41
C ASN A 90 -31.27 6.04 2.58
N ALA A 91 -31.48 5.55 3.80
CA ALA A 91 -32.39 4.46 4.09
C ALA A 91 -33.86 4.89 3.89
N GLY A 92 -34.62 4.10 3.12
CA GLY A 92 -36.04 4.37 2.82
C GLY A 92 -37.02 3.80 3.85
N SER A 93 -36.54 2.94 4.75
CA SER A 93 -37.32 2.29 5.80
C SER A 93 -36.46 2.00 7.02
N TYR A 94 -37.09 1.85 8.19
CA TYR A 94 -36.40 1.47 9.43
C TYR A 94 -35.64 0.14 9.31
N GLU A 95 -36.23 -0.84 8.60
CA GLU A 95 -35.57 -2.11 8.30
C GLU A 95 -34.29 -1.91 7.50
N SER A 96 -34.35 -1.17 6.38
CA SER A 96 -33.17 -0.90 5.55
C SER A 96 -32.12 -0.07 6.31
N TRP A 97 -32.54 0.82 7.19
CA TRP A 97 -31.66 1.59 8.05
C TRP A 97 -30.91 0.68 9.02
N GLY A 98 -31.59 -0.23 9.70
CA GLY A 98 -30.97 -1.14 10.67
C GLY A 98 -29.92 -2.06 10.03
N ILE A 99 -30.21 -2.62 8.85
CA ILE A 99 -29.27 -3.47 8.11
C ILE A 99 -28.02 -2.67 7.71
N ARG A 100 -28.20 -1.46 7.17
CA ARG A 100 -27.09 -0.62 6.73
C ARG A 100 -26.26 -0.11 7.90
N LEU A 101 -26.91 0.18 9.03
CA LEU A 101 -26.23 0.61 10.25
C LEU A 101 -25.31 -0.50 10.77
N ALA A 102 -25.79 -1.75 10.79
CA ALA A 102 -24.96 -2.88 11.17
C ALA A 102 -23.71 -3.03 10.27
N CYS A 103 -23.83 -2.78 8.96
CA CYS A 103 -22.67 -2.75 8.07
C CYS A 103 -21.69 -1.61 8.42
N TYR A 104 -22.20 -0.40 8.63
CA TYR A 104 -21.37 0.74 9.04
C TYR A 104 -20.63 0.45 10.35
N ASP A 105 -21.32 -0.08 11.36
CA ASP A 105 -20.73 -0.43 12.65
C ASP A 105 -19.67 -1.53 12.50
N GLY A 106 -19.91 -2.52 11.63
CA GLY A 106 -18.93 -3.54 11.27
C GLY A 106 -17.65 -2.95 10.71
N PHE A 107 -17.75 -2.06 9.72
CA PHE A 107 -16.56 -1.38 9.17
C PHE A 107 -15.89 -0.48 10.19
N ASN A 108 -16.66 0.22 11.03
CA ASN A 108 -16.10 1.03 12.11
C ASN A 108 -15.28 0.19 13.10
N SER A 109 -15.75 -1.00 13.45
CA SER A 109 -15.00 -1.95 14.28
C SER A 109 -13.72 -2.45 13.59
N ILE A 110 -13.79 -2.77 12.29
CA ILE A 110 -12.63 -3.23 11.52
C ILE A 110 -11.55 -2.14 11.45
N VAL A 111 -11.92 -0.86 11.27
CA VAL A 111 -10.94 0.25 11.29
C VAL A 111 -10.15 0.25 12.60
N TYR A 112 -10.85 0.17 13.74
CA TYR A 112 -10.15 0.14 15.05
C TYR A 112 -9.23 -1.06 15.19
N GLN A 113 -9.67 -2.25 14.76
CA GLN A 113 -8.86 -3.46 14.83
C GLN A 113 -7.61 -3.38 13.95
N LEU A 114 -7.73 -2.83 12.74
CA LEU A 114 -6.59 -2.66 11.84
C LEU A 114 -5.61 -1.59 12.33
N GLU A 115 -6.11 -0.48 12.89
CA GLU A 115 -5.27 0.55 13.51
C GLU A 115 -4.50 0.00 14.72
N GLU A 116 -5.15 -0.81 15.56
CA GLU A 116 -4.51 -1.51 16.67
C GLU A 116 -3.48 -2.53 16.17
N SER A 117 -3.83 -3.34 15.17
CA SER A 117 -2.91 -4.29 14.52
C SER A 117 -1.67 -3.59 13.98
N LEU A 118 -1.82 -2.38 13.43
CA LEU A 118 -0.70 -1.60 12.90
C LEU A 118 0.23 -1.14 14.02
N GLN A 119 -0.32 -0.74 15.16
CA GLN A 119 0.47 -0.39 16.35
C GLN A 119 1.25 -1.60 16.89
N TYR A 120 0.64 -2.79 16.92
CA TYR A 120 1.33 -4.00 17.32
C TYR A 120 2.39 -4.43 16.31
N PHE A 121 2.10 -4.30 15.02
CA PHE A 121 3.07 -4.55 13.94
C PHE A 121 4.31 -3.65 14.08
N ASP A 122 4.11 -2.35 14.31
CA ASP A 122 5.20 -1.37 14.53
C ASP A 122 6.03 -1.69 15.79
N GLN A 123 5.44 -2.37 16.76
CA GLN A 123 6.10 -2.86 17.99
C GLN A 123 6.72 -4.25 17.86
N LEU A 124 6.62 -4.89 16.68
CA LEU A 124 7.05 -6.28 16.42
C LEU A 124 6.30 -7.32 17.27
N LYS A 125 5.06 -7.00 17.66
CA LYS A 125 4.14 -7.82 18.45
C LYS A 125 3.15 -8.54 17.54
N TYR A 126 3.58 -9.60 16.88
CA TYR A 126 2.78 -10.24 15.83
C TYR A 126 1.71 -11.22 16.35
N ASN A 127 1.63 -11.46 17.67
CA ASN A 127 0.70 -12.43 18.27
C ASN A 127 -0.38 -11.76 19.13
N GLU A 128 -0.42 -10.43 19.11
CA GLU A 128 -1.30 -9.55 19.88
C GLU A 128 -2.29 -8.87 18.94
#